data_AF-A0A099T626-F1
#
_entry.id   AF-A0A099T626-F1
#
_cell.length_a   1.000
_cell.length_b   1.000
_cell.length_c   1.000
_cell.angle_alpha   90.00
_cell.angle_beta   90.00
_cell.angle_gamma   90.00
#
_symmetry.space_group_name_H-M   'P 1'
#
loop_
_entity.id
_entity.type
_entity.pdbx_description
1 polymer ?
#
loop_
_entity_poly.entity_id
_entity_poly.type
_entity_poly.pdbx_seq_one_letter_code
_entity_poly.pdbx_strand_id
1 'polypeptide(L)'
;MASPPAKIPTSVTTGWINLVGLGCATAAFVAMTHASSIPVIWAAFALMCAYAVPIAILELAFKRVHRNASSGINQSPPHYDILRSATKFVGLIAMLGAVIGFHALFRVYPAQDLIPAVGLLTRLAPVILVISFLYILWVDARMTQPRDGYWQIGAWLTRQSHHVEYAGLRHFMLGWVIKGFFLPIMFSYLVNTIAGSTPISDWATQDLITLTRHLMLLALLLELVVVCVGYTLTLRLFDAHIRTTNPALWGWVVTLICYAPFNAVITGQIFSRDTGVPWHETIQDYPLLAGPWLALLLLSFGVWVWATASFGLRWSNLTNRGVVTCGPYRWMKHPDYMSKVCFFWLTSAPFLADVPVQTQIAATAGMIVVTMIYFGRAKTEELHMSEDPDYVRYAAALNTRGLCAPLYRMLPTLAYSAPDHALHAVSKPDNCPVAAE
;
A
#
# COMPACT_ATOMS: atom_id res chain seq x y z
N MET A 1 26.21 16.96 29.14
CA MET A 1 25.58 17.51 27.92
C MET A 1 24.64 16.45 27.39
N ALA A 2 23.33 16.75 27.27
CA ALA A 2 22.39 15.81 26.66
C ALA A 2 22.80 15.58 25.20
N SER A 3 22.90 14.32 24.78
CA SER A 3 23.17 13.93 23.40
C SER A 3 22.21 14.69 22.47
N PRO A 4 22.68 15.25 21.34
CA PRO A 4 21.78 15.91 20.40
C PRO A 4 20.68 14.94 19.98
N PRO A 5 19.42 15.41 19.83
CA PRO A 5 18.31 14.55 19.48
C PRO A 5 18.60 13.85 18.15
N ALA A 6 18.37 12.52 18.11
CA ALA A 6 18.63 11.71 16.93
C ALA A 6 17.97 12.33 15.68
N LYS A 7 18.78 12.59 14.66
CA LYS A 7 18.31 13.15 13.39
C LYS A 7 17.43 12.11 12.69
N ILE A 8 16.20 12.48 12.31
CA ILE A 8 15.34 11.60 11.51
C ILE A 8 16.00 11.41 10.14
N PRO A 9 16.10 10.17 9.63
CA PRO A 9 16.60 9.89 8.30
C PRO A 9 15.79 10.60 7.21
N THR A 10 16.46 10.89 6.10
CA THR A 10 15.80 11.45 4.92
C THR A 10 14.81 10.44 4.35
N SER A 11 13.58 10.88 4.12
CA SER A 11 12.55 10.04 3.49
C SER A 11 13.00 9.55 2.12
N VAL A 12 12.65 8.30 1.77
CA VAL A 12 12.94 7.72 0.45
C VAL A 12 12.21 8.41 -0.70
N THR A 13 11.11 9.10 -0.40
CA THR A 13 10.34 9.93 -1.34
C THR A 13 10.19 11.35 -0.82
N THR A 14 9.42 12.19 -1.49
CA THR A 14 9.21 13.60 -1.12
C THR A 14 7.73 13.93 -1.12
N GLY A 15 7.24 14.49 0.00
CA GLY A 15 5.81 14.73 0.19
C GLY A 15 5.17 15.60 -0.89
N TRP A 16 5.82 16.69 -1.34
CA TRP A 16 5.24 17.55 -2.37
C TRP A 16 5.13 16.86 -3.74
N ILE A 17 6.08 15.98 -4.10
CA ILE A 17 6.01 15.20 -5.35
C ILE A 17 4.78 14.29 -5.33
N ASN A 18 4.55 13.63 -4.20
CA ASN A 18 3.42 12.74 -4.03
C ASN A 18 2.07 13.49 -4.04
N LEU A 19 2.04 14.71 -3.49
CA LEU A 19 0.87 15.59 -3.56
C LEU A 19 0.60 16.08 -4.99
N VAL A 20 1.64 16.31 -5.81
CA VAL A 20 1.46 16.60 -7.24
C VAL A 20 0.78 15.42 -7.94
N GLY A 21 1.24 14.19 -7.71
CA GLY A 21 0.58 13.01 -8.27
C GLY A 21 -0.88 12.87 -7.82
N LEU A 22 -1.17 13.12 -6.55
CA LEU A 22 -2.54 13.11 -6.02
C LEU A 22 -3.42 14.20 -6.66
N GLY A 23 -2.86 15.41 -6.84
CA GLY A 23 -3.53 16.50 -7.54
C GLY A 23 -3.81 16.18 -9.01
N CYS A 24 -2.87 15.56 -9.71
CA CYS A 24 -3.06 15.09 -11.09
C CYS A 24 -4.14 14.01 -11.19
N ALA A 25 -4.18 13.05 -10.26
CA ALA A 25 -5.24 12.04 -10.22
C ALA A 25 -6.62 12.67 -9.95
N THR A 26 -6.68 13.65 -9.05
CA THR A 26 -7.92 14.40 -8.75
C THR A 26 -8.39 15.18 -9.98
N ALA A 27 -7.50 15.90 -10.66
CA ALA A 27 -7.82 16.64 -11.88
C ALA A 27 -8.28 15.69 -13.01
N ALA A 28 -7.64 14.52 -13.14
CA ALA A 28 -8.04 13.51 -14.10
C ALA A 28 -9.45 12.95 -13.78
N PHE A 29 -9.77 12.70 -12.51
CA PHE A 29 -11.11 12.30 -12.09
C PHE A 29 -12.15 13.36 -12.46
N VAL A 30 -11.90 14.63 -12.12
CA VAL A 30 -12.78 15.76 -12.49
C VAL A 30 -13.00 15.80 -14.00
N ALA A 31 -11.93 15.74 -14.80
CA ALA A 31 -12.02 15.74 -16.26
C ALA A 31 -12.85 14.56 -16.80
N MET A 32 -12.70 13.37 -16.20
CA MET A 32 -13.49 12.19 -16.58
C MET A 32 -14.97 12.35 -16.26
N THR A 33 -15.34 13.05 -15.19
CA THR A 33 -16.77 13.31 -14.89
C THR A 33 -17.46 14.21 -15.93
N HIS A 34 -16.68 14.99 -16.69
CA HIS A 34 -17.18 15.81 -17.80
C HIS A 34 -17.10 15.12 -19.16
N ALA A 35 -16.37 14.01 -19.27
CA ALA A 35 -16.21 13.28 -20.52
C ALA A 35 -17.32 12.24 -20.69
N SER A 36 -18.06 12.32 -21.78
CA SER A 36 -19.06 11.31 -22.12
C SER A 36 -18.40 9.94 -22.41
N SER A 37 -18.93 8.88 -21.79
CA SER A 37 -18.73 7.48 -22.18
C SER A 37 -17.28 6.92 -22.16
N ILE A 38 -16.49 7.19 -21.13
CA ILE A 38 -15.24 6.43 -20.89
C ILE A 38 -15.59 5.12 -20.16
N PRO A 39 -15.25 3.93 -20.70
CA PRO A 39 -15.44 2.69 -19.96
C PRO A 39 -14.65 2.71 -18.64
N VAL A 40 -15.28 2.34 -17.54
CA VAL A 40 -14.75 2.47 -16.17
C VAL A 40 -13.35 1.87 -15.99
N ILE A 41 -13.08 0.76 -16.68
CA ILE A 41 -11.78 0.08 -16.65
C ILE A 41 -10.63 0.96 -17.21
N TRP A 42 -10.92 1.76 -18.24
CA TRP A 42 -9.96 2.71 -18.83
C TRP A 42 -9.84 3.97 -17.98
N ALA A 43 -10.92 4.40 -17.33
CA ALA A 43 -10.88 5.48 -16.34
C ALA A 43 -9.96 5.10 -15.17
N ALA A 44 -10.08 3.88 -14.64
CA ALA A 44 -9.20 3.38 -13.58
C ALA A 44 -7.73 3.39 -14.01
N PHE A 45 -7.42 2.86 -15.20
CA PHE A 45 -6.06 2.88 -15.74
C PHE A 45 -5.52 4.30 -15.92
N ALA A 46 -6.32 5.21 -16.49
CA ALA A 46 -5.92 6.60 -16.69
C ALA A 46 -5.68 7.35 -15.38
N LEU A 47 -6.47 7.09 -14.33
CA LEU A 47 -6.23 7.65 -12.99
C LEU A 47 -4.92 7.14 -12.38
N MET A 48 -4.62 5.83 -12.52
CA MET A 48 -3.34 5.26 -12.11
C MET A 48 -2.16 5.92 -12.84
N CYS A 49 -2.28 6.14 -14.16
CA CYS A 49 -1.26 6.85 -14.93
C CYS A 49 -1.12 8.32 -14.50
N ALA A 50 -2.25 9.02 -14.30
CA ALA A 50 -2.27 10.42 -13.85
C ALA A 50 -1.60 10.60 -12.49
N TYR A 51 -1.69 9.61 -11.60
CA TYR A 51 -0.94 9.59 -10.35
C TYR A 51 0.54 9.26 -10.55
N ALA A 52 0.84 8.16 -11.25
CA ALA A 52 2.16 7.56 -11.28
C ALA A 52 3.19 8.32 -12.12
N VAL A 53 2.79 8.76 -13.32
CA VAL A 53 3.69 9.40 -14.31
C VAL A 53 4.34 10.67 -13.77
N PRO A 54 3.62 11.66 -13.19
CA PRO A 54 4.26 12.85 -12.66
C PRO A 54 5.21 12.53 -11.51
N ILE A 55 4.86 11.58 -10.62
CA ILE A 55 5.74 11.16 -9.53
C ILE A 55 7.03 10.53 -10.10
N ALA A 56 6.90 9.62 -11.06
CA ALA A 56 8.04 8.97 -11.73
C ALA A 56 8.98 10.00 -12.36
N ILE A 57 8.45 10.97 -13.12
CA ILE A 57 9.24 12.03 -13.76
C ILE A 57 9.95 12.88 -12.72
N LEU A 58 9.23 13.36 -11.71
CA LEU A 58 9.76 14.26 -10.69
C LEU A 58 10.80 13.56 -9.79
N GLU A 59 10.57 12.30 -9.41
CA GLU A 59 11.54 11.51 -8.64
C GLU A 59 12.82 11.24 -9.45
N LEU A 60 12.71 10.97 -10.76
CA LEU A 60 13.88 10.80 -11.62
C LEU A 60 14.64 12.11 -11.83
N ALA A 61 13.94 13.23 -12.02
CA ALA A 61 14.54 14.52 -12.32
C ALA A 61 15.20 15.16 -11.08
N PHE A 62 14.47 15.22 -9.96
CA PHE A 62 14.89 15.96 -8.76
C PHE A 62 15.60 15.08 -7.73
N LYS A 63 15.03 13.91 -7.40
CA LYS A 63 15.61 12.98 -6.42
C LYS A 63 16.65 12.05 -7.03
N ARG A 64 16.62 11.86 -8.35
CA ARG A 64 17.50 10.95 -9.10
C ARG A 64 17.55 9.57 -8.47
N VAL A 65 16.38 9.05 -8.09
CA VAL A 65 16.23 7.78 -7.35
C VAL A 65 16.93 6.58 -8.02
N HIS A 66 17.03 6.60 -9.35
CA HIS A 66 17.78 5.61 -10.15
C HIS A 66 19.29 5.57 -9.86
N ARG A 67 19.84 6.55 -9.13
CA ARG A 67 21.26 6.61 -8.72
C ARG A 67 21.47 6.18 -7.27
N ASN A 68 20.40 5.93 -6.52
CA ASN A 68 20.52 5.46 -5.15
C ASN A 68 21.20 4.08 -5.16
N ALA A 69 22.09 3.83 -4.20
CA ALA A 69 22.69 2.51 -4.02
C ALA A 69 21.62 1.42 -3.84
N SER A 70 20.52 1.76 -3.17
CA SER A 70 19.37 0.88 -2.96
C SER A 70 18.69 0.42 -4.25
N SER A 71 18.77 1.17 -5.35
CA SER A 71 18.18 0.76 -6.64
C SER A 71 18.84 -0.49 -7.22
N GLY A 72 20.10 -0.76 -6.85
CA GLY A 72 20.92 -1.83 -7.42
C GLY A 72 21.34 -1.58 -8.88
N ILE A 73 21.14 -0.37 -9.40
CA ILE A 73 21.52 0.04 -10.76
C ILE A 73 22.93 0.63 -10.73
N ASN A 74 23.87 -0.07 -11.36
CA ASN A 74 25.23 0.40 -11.58
C ASN A 74 25.27 1.47 -12.68
N GLN A 75 26.14 2.45 -12.50
CA GLN A 75 26.40 3.55 -13.45
C GLN A 75 27.55 3.23 -14.42
N SER A 76 28.26 2.11 -14.24
CA SER A 76 29.24 1.59 -15.19
C SER A 76 28.60 1.28 -16.57
N PRO A 77 29.41 1.16 -17.64
CA PRO A 77 28.91 0.79 -18.96
C PRO A 77 28.05 -0.48 -18.91
N PRO A 78 26.88 -0.50 -19.59
CA PRO A 78 25.95 -1.62 -19.51
C PRO A 78 26.53 -2.88 -20.16
N HIS A 79 26.31 -4.04 -19.53
CA HIS A 79 26.72 -5.33 -20.05
C HIS A 79 25.50 -6.17 -20.46
N TYR A 80 25.14 -6.11 -21.74
CA TYR A 80 23.97 -6.79 -22.28
C TYR A 80 24.21 -8.29 -22.44
N ASP A 81 23.32 -9.10 -21.87
CA ASP A 81 23.25 -10.55 -22.03
C ASP A 81 21.80 -10.94 -22.38
N ILE A 82 21.56 -11.19 -23.66
CA ILE A 82 20.23 -11.49 -24.19
C ILE A 82 19.70 -12.80 -23.63
N LEU A 83 20.56 -13.81 -23.44
CA LEU A 83 20.14 -15.12 -22.94
C LEU A 83 19.73 -15.03 -21.46
N ARG A 84 20.49 -14.30 -20.64
CA ARG A 84 20.14 -14.03 -19.25
C ARG A 84 18.84 -13.23 -19.15
N SER A 85 18.67 -12.20 -19.97
CA SER A 85 17.46 -11.39 -20.03
C SER A 85 16.24 -12.19 -20.50
N ALA A 86 16.39 -13.05 -21.50
CA ALA A 86 15.34 -13.97 -21.93
C ALA A 86 14.95 -14.96 -20.82
N THR A 87 15.94 -15.46 -20.08
CA THR A 87 15.71 -16.33 -18.91
C THR A 87 14.88 -15.62 -17.83
N LYS A 88 15.21 -14.35 -17.50
CA LYS A 88 14.38 -13.53 -16.60
C LYS A 88 12.97 -13.33 -17.11
N PHE A 89 12.81 -13.08 -18.41
CA PHE A 89 11.50 -12.88 -19.03
C PHE A 89 10.63 -14.14 -18.94
N VAL A 90 11.22 -15.33 -19.13
CA VAL A 90 10.54 -16.61 -18.87
C VAL A 90 10.11 -16.69 -17.40
N GLY A 91 10.96 -16.29 -16.46
CA GLY A 91 10.62 -16.22 -15.04
C GLY A 91 9.43 -15.28 -14.74
N LEU A 92 9.41 -14.09 -15.37
CA LEU A 92 8.28 -13.15 -15.24
C LEU A 92 6.97 -13.76 -15.77
N ILE A 93 7.00 -14.35 -16.97
CA ILE A 93 5.82 -15.01 -17.56
C ILE A 93 5.33 -16.14 -16.65
N ALA A 94 6.25 -16.94 -16.09
CA ALA A 94 5.90 -18.01 -15.18
C ALA A 94 5.20 -17.49 -13.91
N MET A 95 5.69 -16.40 -13.32
CA MET A 95 5.06 -15.81 -12.13
C MET A 95 3.69 -15.19 -12.44
N LEU A 96 3.55 -14.49 -13.57
CA LEU A 96 2.25 -13.99 -14.04
C LEU A 96 1.26 -15.15 -14.26
N GLY A 97 1.71 -16.21 -14.94
CA GLY A 97 0.93 -17.43 -15.17
C GLY A 97 0.53 -18.13 -13.87
N ALA A 98 1.43 -18.20 -12.89
CA ALA A 98 1.15 -18.77 -11.58
C ALA A 98 0.06 -17.99 -10.82
N VAL A 99 0.11 -16.65 -10.83
CA VAL A 99 -0.93 -15.82 -10.20
C VAL A 99 -2.29 -16.00 -10.89
N ILE A 100 -2.32 -15.96 -12.23
CA ILE A 100 -3.56 -16.15 -12.99
C ILE A 100 -4.12 -17.57 -12.76
N GLY A 101 -3.26 -18.58 -12.82
CA GLY A 101 -3.63 -19.98 -12.60
C GLY A 101 -4.14 -20.24 -11.18
N PHE A 102 -3.54 -19.59 -10.17
CA PHE A 102 -4.01 -19.66 -8.78
C PHE A 102 -5.45 -19.14 -8.64
N HIS A 103 -5.75 -17.96 -9.21
CA HIS A 103 -7.12 -17.42 -9.15
C HIS A 103 -8.12 -18.23 -9.97
N ALA A 104 -7.70 -18.80 -11.10
CA ALA A 104 -8.53 -19.68 -11.90
C ALA A 104 -8.88 -21.00 -11.19
N LEU A 105 -7.92 -21.57 -10.44
CA LEU A 105 -8.08 -22.85 -9.75
C LEU A 105 -8.80 -22.71 -8.40
N PHE A 106 -8.35 -21.79 -7.55
CA PHE A 106 -8.80 -21.70 -6.15
C PHE A 106 -9.98 -20.76 -5.95
N ARG A 107 -10.30 -19.90 -6.92
CA ARG A 107 -11.45 -18.97 -6.88
C ARG A 107 -11.56 -18.22 -5.54
N VAL A 108 -10.41 -17.70 -5.07
CA VAL A 108 -10.31 -16.98 -3.79
C VAL A 108 -11.27 -15.78 -3.73
N TYR A 109 -11.49 -15.15 -4.89
CA TYR A 109 -12.46 -14.08 -5.07
C TYR A 109 -13.60 -14.52 -5.98
N PRO A 110 -14.82 -13.98 -5.80
CA PRO A 110 -15.91 -14.14 -6.75
C PRO A 110 -15.46 -13.74 -8.16
N ALA A 111 -15.95 -14.48 -9.16
CA ALA A 111 -15.57 -14.22 -10.56
C ALA A 111 -15.91 -12.79 -10.98
N GLN A 112 -17.06 -12.25 -10.55
CA GLN A 112 -17.46 -10.88 -10.86
C GLN A 112 -16.45 -9.82 -10.39
N ASP A 113 -15.80 -10.07 -9.25
CA ASP A 113 -14.82 -9.14 -8.71
C ASP A 113 -13.54 -9.18 -9.54
N LEU A 114 -13.17 -10.33 -10.12
CA LEU A 114 -11.94 -10.45 -10.91
C LEU A 114 -12.06 -9.98 -12.38
N ILE A 115 -13.29 -9.88 -12.92
CA ILE A 115 -13.54 -9.50 -14.32
C ILE A 115 -12.82 -8.19 -14.71
N PRO A 116 -12.87 -7.09 -13.93
CA PRO A 116 -12.17 -5.88 -14.29
C PRO A 116 -10.65 -6.05 -14.36
N ALA A 117 -10.04 -6.68 -13.35
CA ALA A 117 -8.58 -6.85 -13.30
C ALA A 117 -8.08 -7.72 -14.46
N VAL A 118 -8.71 -8.87 -14.68
CA VAL A 118 -8.36 -9.78 -15.78
C VAL A 118 -8.64 -9.14 -17.14
N GLY A 119 -9.75 -8.40 -17.24
CA GLY A 119 -10.13 -7.68 -18.46
C GLY A 119 -9.10 -6.62 -18.86
N LEU A 120 -8.55 -5.85 -17.92
CA LEU A 120 -7.55 -4.83 -18.22
C LEU A 120 -6.22 -5.50 -18.58
N LEU A 121 -5.81 -6.48 -17.76
CA LEU A 121 -4.57 -7.22 -17.96
C LEU A 121 -4.54 -7.87 -19.35
N THR A 122 -5.63 -8.52 -19.77
CA THR A 122 -5.71 -9.18 -21.09
C THR A 122 -5.57 -8.19 -22.24
N ARG A 123 -6.21 -7.01 -22.15
CA ARG A 123 -6.13 -5.96 -23.18
C ARG A 123 -4.75 -5.32 -23.25
N LEU A 124 -4.09 -5.13 -22.10
CA LEU A 124 -2.76 -4.54 -22.03
C LEU A 124 -1.62 -5.54 -22.16
N ALA A 125 -1.89 -6.85 -22.09
CA ALA A 125 -0.86 -7.90 -22.07
C ALA A 125 0.16 -7.78 -23.22
N PRO A 126 -0.22 -7.57 -24.50
CA PRO A 126 0.76 -7.44 -25.57
C PRO A 126 1.74 -6.28 -25.33
N VAL A 127 1.22 -5.14 -24.88
CA VAL A 127 2.03 -3.94 -24.60
C VAL A 127 2.89 -4.14 -23.36
N ILE A 128 2.32 -4.68 -22.27
CA ILE A 128 3.02 -4.95 -21.02
C ILE A 128 4.16 -5.94 -21.24
N LEU A 129 3.95 -7.02 -22.01
CA LEU A 129 4.98 -8.02 -22.27
C LEU A 129 6.15 -7.44 -23.08
N VAL A 130 5.86 -6.67 -24.13
CA VAL A 130 6.92 -6.01 -24.92
C VAL A 130 7.70 -5.01 -24.08
N ILE A 131 7.01 -4.12 -23.35
CA ILE A 131 7.66 -3.13 -22.47
C ILE A 131 8.46 -3.82 -21.36
N SER A 132 7.93 -4.90 -20.78
CA SER A 132 8.63 -5.67 -19.73
C SER A 132 9.90 -6.32 -20.26
N PHE A 133 9.87 -6.88 -21.47
CA PHE A 133 11.07 -7.45 -22.08
C PHE A 133 12.14 -6.38 -22.34
N LEU A 134 11.76 -5.24 -22.91
CA LEU A 134 12.68 -4.10 -23.14
C LEU A 134 13.24 -3.55 -21.82
N TYR A 135 12.39 -3.46 -20.79
CA TYR A 135 12.81 -3.04 -19.46
C TYR A 135 13.79 -4.04 -18.83
N ILE A 136 13.51 -5.33 -18.93
CA ILE A 136 14.39 -6.40 -18.43
C ILE A 136 15.75 -6.33 -19.13
N LEU A 137 15.79 -6.20 -20.46
CA LEU A 137 17.05 -6.02 -21.22
C LEU A 137 17.85 -4.81 -20.73
N TRP A 138 17.16 -3.69 -20.45
CA TRP A 138 17.79 -2.47 -19.98
C TRP A 138 18.32 -2.57 -18.55
N VAL A 139 17.53 -3.12 -17.63
CA VAL A 139 17.86 -3.19 -16.20
C VAL A 139 18.87 -4.30 -15.92
N ASP A 140 18.72 -5.47 -16.55
CA ASP A 140 19.64 -6.61 -16.39
C ASP A 140 21.09 -6.22 -16.72
N ALA A 141 21.28 -5.44 -17.78
CA ALA A 141 22.58 -4.96 -18.20
C ALA A 141 23.25 -4.00 -17.21
N ARG A 142 22.52 -3.50 -16.22
CA ARG A 142 22.96 -2.51 -15.24
C ARG A 142 22.88 -2.99 -13.80
N MET A 143 22.31 -4.16 -13.53
CA MET A 143 22.19 -4.67 -12.16
C MET A 143 23.55 -5.08 -11.61
N THR A 144 23.81 -4.71 -10.36
CA THR A 144 25.01 -5.17 -9.63
C THR A 144 25.00 -6.68 -9.42
N GLN A 145 23.83 -7.26 -9.17
CA GLN A 145 23.59 -8.70 -9.06
C GLN A 145 22.51 -9.12 -10.06
N PRO A 146 22.88 -9.47 -11.31
CA PRO A 146 21.89 -9.72 -12.36
C PRO A 146 21.15 -11.06 -12.22
N ARG A 147 21.57 -11.99 -11.34
CA ARG A 147 20.87 -13.28 -11.14
C ARG A 147 19.79 -13.18 -10.04
N ASP A 148 18.83 -12.29 -10.26
CA ASP A 148 17.68 -12.04 -9.38
C ASP A 148 16.64 -13.16 -9.37
N GLY A 149 15.57 -13.01 -8.57
CA GLY A 149 14.50 -14.01 -8.45
C GLY A 149 13.85 -14.39 -9.78
N TYR A 150 13.71 -13.46 -10.73
CA TYR A 150 13.20 -13.75 -12.07
C TYR A 150 14.14 -14.69 -12.83
N TRP A 151 15.44 -14.42 -12.76
CA TRP A 151 16.43 -15.30 -13.37
C TRP A 151 16.43 -16.68 -12.73
N GLN A 152 16.34 -16.78 -11.40
CA GLN A 152 16.34 -18.06 -10.68
C GLN A 152 15.16 -18.96 -11.10
N ILE A 153 13.94 -18.40 -11.20
CA ILE A 153 12.77 -19.14 -11.68
C ILE A 153 12.91 -19.52 -13.15
N GLY A 154 13.35 -18.59 -14.00
CA GLY A 154 13.59 -18.87 -15.41
C GLY A 154 14.65 -19.94 -15.64
N ALA A 155 15.74 -19.90 -14.88
CA ALA A 155 16.83 -20.87 -14.93
C ALA A 155 16.34 -22.27 -14.52
N TRP A 156 15.51 -22.36 -13.49
CA TRP A 156 14.87 -23.61 -13.09
C TRP A 156 13.98 -24.19 -14.22
N LEU A 157 13.15 -23.36 -14.86
CA LEU A 157 12.27 -23.79 -15.97
C LEU A 157 13.02 -24.15 -17.25
N THR A 158 14.15 -23.50 -17.52
CA THR A 158 14.98 -23.72 -18.72
C THR A 158 16.10 -24.74 -18.50
N ARG A 159 16.07 -25.49 -17.38
CA ARG A 159 17.04 -26.54 -17.01
C ARG A 159 18.49 -26.03 -16.81
N GLN A 160 18.65 -24.77 -16.44
CA GLN A 160 19.92 -24.16 -16.01
C GLN A 160 20.11 -24.26 -14.48
N SER A 161 19.53 -25.28 -13.85
CA SER A 161 19.35 -25.37 -12.38
C SER A 161 20.62 -25.49 -11.55
N HIS A 162 21.76 -25.83 -12.16
CA HIS A 162 23.06 -25.97 -11.49
C HIS A 162 23.60 -24.65 -10.92
N HIS A 163 23.01 -23.52 -11.30
CA HIS A 163 23.36 -22.19 -10.81
C HIS A 163 22.26 -21.56 -9.94
N VAL A 164 21.26 -22.34 -9.50
CA VAL A 164 20.12 -21.82 -8.74
C VAL A 164 20.45 -21.66 -7.26
N GLU A 165 20.34 -20.44 -6.75
CA GLU A 165 20.54 -20.11 -5.34
C GLU A 165 19.19 -19.86 -4.67
N TYR A 166 18.72 -20.84 -3.90
CA TYR A 166 17.40 -20.81 -3.26
C TYR A 166 17.31 -19.86 -2.05
N ALA A 167 18.45 -19.46 -1.47
CA ALA A 167 18.51 -18.68 -0.24
C ALA A 167 17.83 -17.30 -0.35
N GLY A 168 17.80 -16.70 -1.55
CA GLY A 168 17.15 -15.40 -1.83
C GLY A 168 15.71 -15.48 -2.35
N LEU A 169 15.21 -16.69 -2.68
CA LEU A 169 13.94 -16.83 -3.40
C LEU A 169 12.71 -16.56 -2.52
N ARG A 170 12.85 -16.68 -1.20
CA ARG A 170 11.74 -16.54 -0.26
C ARG A 170 11.08 -15.16 -0.35
N HIS A 171 11.87 -14.08 -0.33
CA HIS A 171 11.32 -12.73 -0.41
C HIS A 171 10.68 -12.46 -1.78
N PHE A 172 11.28 -12.97 -2.85
CA PHE A 172 10.74 -12.89 -4.20
C PHE A 172 9.38 -13.58 -4.32
N MET A 173 9.28 -14.83 -3.89
CA MET A 173 8.03 -15.60 -3.91
C MET A 173 6.94 -14.92 -3.07
N LEU A 174 7.27 -14.51 -1.84
CA LEU A 174 6.33 -13.79 -0.99
C LEU A 174 5.89 -12.44 -1.59
N GLY A 175 6.78 -11.74 -2.30
CA GLY A 175 6.45 -10.51 -3.01
C GLY A 175 5.39 -10.74 -4.09
N TRP A 176 5.51 -11.83 -4.84
CA TRP A 176 4.50 -12.27 -5.80
C TRP A 176 3.20 -12.73 -5.16
N VAL A 177 3.25 -13.42 -4.00
CA VAL A 177 2.04 -13.76 -3.23
C VAL A 177 1.32 -12.49 -2.78
N ILE A 178 2.05 -11.49 -2.25
CA ILE A 178 1.49 -10.20 -1.84
C ILE A 178 0.79 -9.53 -3.03
N LYS A 179 1.47 -9.37 -4.16
CA LYS A 179 0.89 -8.74 -5.36
C LYS A 179 -0.31 -9.52 -5.89
N GLY A 180 -0.15 -10.84 -6.05
CA GLY A 180 -1.19 -11.72 -6.57
C GLY A 180 -2.43 -11.77 -5.69
N PHE A 181 -2.29 -11.60 -4.37
CA PHE A 181 -3.42 -11.52 -3.45
C PHE A 181 -4.08 -10.14 -3.46
N PHE A 182 -3.33 -9.05 -3.21
CA PHE A 182 -3.93 -7.73 -3.00
C PHE A 182 -4.29 -6.99 -4.30
N LEU A 183 -3.45 -7.03 -5.34
CA LEU A 183 -3.67 -6.20 -6.53
C LEU A 183 -5.01 -6.46 -7.23
N PRO A 184 -5.45 -7.72 -7.46
CA PRO A 184 -6.70 -7.96 -8.17
C PRO A 184 -7.88 -7.31 -7.44
N ILE A 185 -8.03 -7.57 -6.14
CA ILE A 185 -9.17 -7.06 -5.37
C ILE A 185 -9.12 -5.54 -5.17
N MET A 186 -7.94 -4.94 -4.99
CA MET A 186 -7.80 -3.48 -4.90
C MET A 186 -8.19 -2.80 -6.21
N PHE A 187 -7.81 -3.39 -7.36
CA PHE A 187 -8.21 -2.87 -8.66
C PHE A 187 -9.72 -2.99 -8.90
N SER A 188 -10.33 -4.09 -8.44
CA SER A 188 -11.78 -4.27 -8.47
C SER A 188 -12.52 -3.23 -7.63
N TYR A 189 -12.02 -2.95 -6.42
CA TYR A 189 -12.56 -1.88 -5.58
C TYR A 189 -12.42 -0.52 -6.26
N LEU A 190 -11.30 -0.24 -6.92
CA LEU A 190 -11.11 1.01 -7.67
C LEU A 190 -12.18 1.15 -8.76
N VAL A 191 -12.35 0.11 -9.58
CA VAL A 191 -13.35 0.09 -10.66
C VAL A 191 -14.77 0.27 -10.11
N ASN A 192 -15.13 -0.47 -9.06
CA ASN A 192 -16.46 -0.36 -8.46
C ASN A 192 -16.70 1.02 -7.83
N THR A 193 -15.67 1.62 -7.24
CA THR A 193 -15.76 2.98 -6.66
C THR A 193 -15.99 4.03 -7.74
N ILE A 194 -15.30 3.91 -8.88
CA ILE A 194 -15.54 4.79 -10.03
C ILE A 194 -16.95 4.60 -10.58
N ALA A 195 -17.40 3.34 -10.73
CA ALA A 195 -18.74 3.03 -11.25
C ALA A 195 -19.87 3.55 -10.34
N GLY A 196 -19.65 3.58 -9.02
CA GLY A 196 -20.59 4.13 -8.04
C GLY A 196 -20.47 5.63 -7.80
N SER A 197 -19.54 6.32 -8.47
CA SER A 197 -19.35 7.77 -8.31
C SER A 197 -20.31 8.57 -9.19
N THR A 198 -20.82 9.68 -8.66
CA THR A 198 -21.63 10.64 -9.42
C THR A 198 -20.77 11.77 -9.99
N PRO A 199 -21.19 12.41 -11.10
CA PRO A 199 -20.51 13.59 -11.63
C PRO A 199 -20.39 14.71 -10.59
N ILE A 200 -19.25 15.41 -10.59
CA ILE A 200 -18.99 16.51 -9.65
C ILE A 200 -19.97 17.68 -9.84
N SER A 201 -20.52 17.85 -11.05
CA SER A 201 -21.57 18.85 -11.33
C SER A 201 -22.78 18.71 -10.42
N ASP A 202 -23.07 17.50 -9.96
CA ASP A 202 -24.28 17.18 -9.21
C ASP A 202 -24.07 17.39 -7.70
N TRP A 203 -22.84 17.65 -7.27
CA TRP A 203 -22.47 17.75 -5.84
C TRP A 203 -22.95 19.06 -5.21
N ALA A 204 -22.95 20.15 -5.98
CA ALA A 204 -23.26 21.49 -5.47
C ALA A 204 -24.71 21.64 -4.99
N THR A 205 -25.59 20.74 -5.40
CA THR A 205 -27.02 20.75 -5.05
C THR A 205 -27.39 19.76 -3.95
N GLN A 206 -26.42 18.95 -3.48
CA GLN A 206 -26.66 17.93 -2.45
C GLN A 206 -26.69 18.55 -1.04
N ASP A 207 -27.41 17.90 -0.13
CA ASP A 207 -27.30 18.17 1.29
C ASP A 207 -25.90 17.82 1.83
N LEU A 208 -25.56 18.34 3.01
CA LEU A 208 -24.22 18.21 3.58
C LEU A 208 -23.80 16.76 3.86
N ILE A 209 -24.74 15.89 4.24
CA ILE A 209 -24.48 14.47 4.53
C ILE A 209 -24.18 13.74 3.22
N THR A 210 -25.01 13.95 2.20
CA THR A 210 -24.81 13.36 0.87
C THR A 210 -23.52 13.86 0.22
N LEU A 211 -23.22 15.15 0.32
CA LEU A 211 -21.94 15.72 -0.12
C LEU A 211 -20.75 15.07 0.60
N THR A 212 -20.85 14.86 1.91
CA THR A 212 -19.80 14.18 2.69
C THR A 212 -19.56 12.75 2.20
N ARG A 213 -20.63 12.02 1.85
CA ARG A 213 -20.51 10.66 1.28
C ARG A 213 -19.80 10.68 -0.08
N HIS A 214 -20.08 11.67 -0.93
CA HIS A 214 -19.35 11.84 -2.20
C HIS A 214 -17.87 12.14 -1.98
N LEU A 215 -17.55 13.02 -1.02
CA LEU A 215 -16.15 13.32 -0.64
C LEU A 215 -15.43 12.10 -0.07
N MET A 216 -16.10 11.26 0.73
CA MET A 216 -15.55 9.99 1.22
C MET A 216 -15.30 9.00 0.08
N LEU A 217 -16.19 8.92 -0.91
CA LEU A 217 -15.98 8.07 -2.10
C LEU A 217 -14.80 8.56 -2.93
N LEU A 218 -14.64 9.88 -3.09
CA LEU A 218 -13.46 10.46 -3.75
C LEU A 218 -12.17 10.14 -2.97
N ALA A 219 -12.20 10.27 -1.65
CA ALA A 219 -11.06 9.91 -0.80
C ALA A 219 -10.69 8.42 -0.96
N LEU A 220 -11.68 7.52 -0.95
CA LEU A 220 -11.49 6.09 -1.19
C LEU A 220 -10.91 5.82 -2.59
N LEU A 221 -11.45 6.46 -3.62
CA LEU A 221 -10.96 6.34 -4.99
C LEU A 221 -9.48 6.73 -5.09
N LEU A 222 -9.11 7.88 -4.53
CA LEU A 222 -7.74 8.37 -4.55
C LEU A 222 -6.80 7.45 -3.76
N GLU A 223 -7.23 6.89 -2.63
CA GLU A 223 -6.48 5.88 -1.88
C GLU A 223 -6.22 4.64 -2.73
N LEU A 224 -7.27 4.10 -3.36
CA LEU A 224 -7.19 2.90 -4.19
C LEU A 224 -6.29 3.10 -5.42
N VAL A 225 -6.25 4.31 -5.99
CA VAL A 225 -5.31 4.67 -7.07
C VAL A 225 -3.86 4.52 -6.58
N VAL A 226 -3.52 5.10 -5.42
CA VAL A 226 -2.17 4.99 -4.83
C VAL A 226 -1.82 3.53 -4.58
N VAL A 227 -2.76 2.77 -4.01
CA VAL A 227 -2.60 1.35 -3.66
C VAL A 227 -2.33 0.50 -4.92
N CYS A 228 -3.14 0.66 -5.97
CA CYS A 228 -2.95 -0.08 -7.22
C CYS A 228 -1.61 0.27 -7.88
N VAL A 229 -1.23 1.54 -7.88
CA VAL A 229 0.07 1.99 -8.39
C VAL A 229 1.23 1.38 -7.61
N GLY A 230 1.15 1.35 -6.28
CA GLY A 230 2.20 0.76 -5.44
C GLY A 230 2.43 -0.74 -5.66
N TYR A 231 1.38 -1.51 -6.00
CA TYR A 231 1.52 -2.93 -6.36
C TYR A 231 2.02 -3.16 -7.79
N THR A 232 1.77 -2.23 -8.70
CA THR A 232 2.12 -2.38 -10.13
C THR A 232 3.51 -1.85 -10.46
N LEU A 233 3.95 -0.76 -9.84
CA LEU A 233 5.23 -0.10 -10.15
C LEU A 233 6.38 -0.50 -9.21
N THR A 234 6.68 -1.78 -9.17
CA THR A 234 7.80 -2.34 -8.38
C THR A 234 9.13 -2.34 -9.15
N LEU A 235 9.50 -1.17 -9.70
CA LEU A 235 10.62 -1.05 -10.62
C LEU A 235 11.87 -0.47 -9.93
N ARG A 236 13.03 -1.05 -10.22
CA ARG A 236 14.35 -0.55 -9.74
C ARG A 236 14.68 0.84 -10.24
N LEU A 237 14.20 1.18 -11.45
CA LEU A 237 14.39 2.51 -12.04
C LEU A 237 13.86 3.62 -11.13
N PHE A 238 12.76 3.36 -10.43
CA PHE A 238 12.14 4.29 -9.49
C PHE A 238 12.56 4.03 -8.03
N ASP A 239 13.50 3.13 -7.77
CA ASP A 239 13.84 2.66 -6.42
C ASP A 239 12.56 2.30 -5.61
N ALA A 240 11.62 1.62 -6.28
CA ALA A 240 10.30 1.26 -5.76
C ALA A 240 10.04 -0.26 -5.72
N HIS A 241 11.07 -1.04 -6.09
CA HIS A 241 11.07 -2.50 -5.98
C HIS A 241 10.96 -2.98 -4.53
N ILE A 242 10.50 -4.21 -4.36
CA ILE A 242 10.44 -4.87 -3.05
C ILE A 242 11.86 -5.23 -2.62
N ARG A 243 12.30 -4.73 -1.46
CA ARG A 243 13.62 -5.08 -0.89
C ARG A 243 13.50 -6.34 -0.05
N THR A 244 12.60 -6.33 0.93
CA THR A 244 12.26 -7.50 1.74
C THR A 244 10.76 -7.59 1.95
N THR A 245 10.30 -8.79 2.30
CA THR A 245 8.90 -9.08 2.65
C THR A 245 8.82 -9.59 4.07
N ASN A 246 7.73 -9.28 4.78
CA ASN A 246 7.59 -9.62 6.19
C ASN A 246 7.65 -11.14 6.36
N PRO A 247 8.67 -11.67 7.05
CA PRO A 247 8.84 -13.10 7.19
C PRO A 247 7.91 -13.70 8.26
N ALA A 248 7.37 -12.89 9.17
CA ALA A 248 6.66 -13.35 10.34
C ALA A 248 5.20 -13.72 10.03
N LEU A 249 4.82 -14.97 10.31
CA LEU A 249 3.46 -15.47 10.10
C LEU A 249 2.40 -14.56 10.74
N TRP A 250 2.66 -14.06 11.96
CA TRP A 250 1.72 -13.20 12.64
C TRP A 250 1.43 -11.92 11.86
N GLY A 251 2.43 -11.32 11.20
CA GLY A 251 2.23 -10.15 10.34
C GLY A 251 1.27 -10.43 9.17
N TRP A 252 1.35 -11.62 8.59
CA TRP A 252 0.42 -12.07 7.57
C TRP A 252 -1.00 -12.25 8.11
N VAL A 253 -1.17 -12.90 9.26
CA VAL A 253 -2.48 -13.13 9.88
C VAL A 253 -3.21 -11.81 10.13
N VAL A 254 -2.58 -10.88 10.87
CA VAL A 254 -3.24 -9.61 11.20
C VAL A 254 -3.50 -8.74 9.97
N THR A 255 -2.69 -8.88 8.92
CA THR A 255 -2.90 -8.16 7.66
C THR A 255 -4.04 -8.77 6.86
N LEU A 256 -4.03 -10.09 6.64
CA LEU A 256 -5.03 -10.78 5.82
C LEU A 256 -6.44 -10.65 6.40
N ILE A 257 -6.60 -10.63 7.73
CA ILE A 257 -7.89 -10.39 8.40
C ILE A 257 -8.53 -9.07 7.94
N CYS A 258 -7.76 -8.06 7.55
CA CYS A 258 -8.29 -6.77 7.09
C CYS A 258 -8.83 -6.78 5.66
N TYR A 259 -8.65 -7.86 4.90
CA TYR A 259 -9.00 -7.93 3.48
C TYR A 259 -9.94 -9.09 3.18
N ALA A 260 -10.68 -8.99 2.09
CA ALA A 260 -11.50 -10.08 1.61
C ALA A 260 -10.61 -11.29 1.23
N PRO A 261 -11.11 -12.52 1.42
CA PRO A 261 -12.41 -12.88 1.99
C PRO A 261 -12.45 -12.88 3.53
N PHE A 262 -11.31 -12.76 4.21
CA PHE A 262 -11.22 -12.92 5.67
C PHE A 262 -11.96 -11.85 6.45
N ASN A 263 -11.92 -10.59 6.01
CA ASN A 263 -12.61 -9.49 6.70
C ASN A 263 -14.14 -9.69 6.73
N ALA A 264 -14.72 -10.28 5.69
CA ALA A 264 -16.15 -10.56 5.60
C ALA A 264 -16.59 -11.56 6.67
N VAL A 265 -15.73 -12.52 7.02
CA VAL A 265 -16.00 -13.49 8.08
C VAL A 265 -15.65 -12.91 9.45
N ILE A 266 -14.40 -12.49 9.66
CA ILE A 266 -13.91 -12.11 10.98
C ILE A 266 -14.56 -10.83 11.48
N THR A 267 -14.50 -9.76 10.69
CA THR A 267 -15.02 -8.43 11.08
C THR A 267 -16.41 -8.12 10.53
N GLY A 268 -16.91 -8.93 9.59
CA GLY A 268 -18.24 -8.80 9.01
C GLY A 268 -19.30 -9.69 9.66
N GLN A 269 -18.91 -10.85 10.23
CA GLN A 269 -19.85 -11.80 10.85
C GLN A 269 -19.52 -12.04 12.33
N ILE A 270 -18.31 -12.50 12.65
CA ILE A 270 -17.97 -12.94 14.01
C ILE A 270 -17.88 -11.75 14.97
N PHE A 271 -17.09 -10.74 14.61
CA PHE A 271 -16.89 -9.50 15.34
C PHE A 271 -17.48 -8.34 14.55
N SER A 272 -18.75 -8.48 14.15
CA SER A 272 -19.43 -7.44 13.38
C SER A 272 -19.45 -6.13 14.15
N ARG A 273 -19.10 -5.06 13.44
CA ARG A 273 -19.21 -3.67 13.90
C ARG A 273 -20.43 -2.94 13.31
N ASP A 274 -21.25 -3.68 12.56
CA ASP A 274 -22.44 -3.17 11.88
C ASP A 274 -23.65 -3.39 12.79
N THR A 275 -24.35 -2.31 13.10
CA THR A 275 -25.59 -2.32 13.87
C THR A 275 -26.82 -2.50 12.99
N GLY A 276 -26.65 -2.47 11.66
CA GLY A 276 -27.74 -2.40 10.68
C GLY A 276 -28.26 -1.00 10.41
N VAL A 277 -27.79 0.01 11.18
CA VAL A 277 -28.15 1.42 11.01
C VAL A 277 -26.92 2.17 10.51
N PRO A 278 -26.94 2.71 9.28
CA PRO A 278 -25.85 3.50 8.75
C PRO A 278 -25.58 4.77 9.59
N TRP A 279 -24.31 5.17 9.70
CA TRP A 279 -23.91 6.36 10.46
C TRP A 279 -24.67 7.65 10.07
N HIS A 280 -25.08 7.77 8.82
CA HIS A 280 -25.74 8.96 8.30
C HIS A 280 -27.21 9.05 8.71
N GLU A 281 -27.86 7.92 8.97
CA GLU A 281 -29.17 7.90 9.63
C GLU A 281 -28.99 8.21 11.11
N THR A 282 -28.01 7.57 11.77
CA THR A 282 -27.71 7.82 13.19
C THR A 282 -27.43 9.28 13.51
N ILE A 283 -26.69 10.00 12.64
CA ILE A 283 -26.30 11.39 12.92
C ILE A 283 -27.43 12.40 12.62
N GLN A 284 -28.44 12.02 11.82
CA GLN A 284 -29.58 12.89 11.52
C GLN A 284 -30.40 13.22 12.78
N ASP A 285 -30.44 12.29 13.73
CA ASP A 285 -31.11 12.48 15.03
C ASP A 285 -30.36 13.45 15.96
N TYR A 286 -29.11 13.81 15.63
CA TYR A 286 -28.26 14.71 16.42
C TYR A 286 -27.77 15.91 15.59
N PRO A 287 -28.65 16.85 15.20
CA PRO A 287 -28.31 17.94 14.28
C PRO A 287 -27.19 18.86 14.78
N LEU A 288 -27.05 19.04 16.10
CA LEU A 288 -25.94 19.81 16.69
C LEU A 288 -24.59 19.09 16.60
N LEU A 289 -24.59 17.76 16.53
CA LEU A 289 -23.38 16.93 16.38
C LEU A 289 -23.02 16.68 14.91
N ALA A 290 -23.98 16.82 13.99
CA ALA A 290 -23.78 16.53 12.57
C ALA A 290 -22.57 17.27 11.98
N GLY A 291 -22.49 18.60 12.13
CA GLY A 291 -21.35 19.38 11.60
C GLY A 291 -19.98 18.88 12.09
N PRO A 292 -19.72 18.83 13.41
CA PRO A 292 -18.49 18.28 13.97
C PRO A 292 -18.20 16.83 13.55
N TRP A 293 -19.23 15.97 13.46
CA TRP A 293 -19.08 14.57 13.08
C TRP A 293 -18.62 14.42 11.63
N LEU A 294 -19.26 15.14 10.70
CA LEU A 294 -18.89 15.16 9.29
C LEU A 294 -17.46 15.70 9.11
N ALA A 295 -17.09 16.74 9.85
CA ALA A 295 -15.74 17.27 9.83
C ALA A 295 -14.69 16.25 10.31
N LEU A 296 -14.99 15.50 11.39
CA LEU A 296 -14.10 14.44 11.89
C LEU A 296 -14.00 13.25 10.91
N LEU A 297 -15.11 12.89 10.25
CA LEU A 297 -15.12 11.86 9.20
C LEU A 297 -14.19 12.25 8.04
N LEU A 298 -14.34 13.47 7.52
CA LEU A 298 -13.51 13.98 6.42
C LEU A 298 -12.05 14.17 6.85
N LEU A 299 -11.80 14.64 8.07
CA LEU A 299 -10.44 14.81 8.59
C LEU A 299 -9.74 13.46 8.74
N SER A 300 -10.41 12.47 9.35
CA SER A 300 -9.84 11.12 9.52
C SER A 300 -9.56 10.48 8.16
N PHE A 301 -10.50 10.48 7.23
CA PHE A 301 -10.24 9.92 5.91
C PHE A 301 -9.18 10.73 5.13
N GLY A 302 -9.20 12.06 5.21
CA GLY A 302 -8.19 12.91 4.59
C GLY A 302 -6.77 12.62 5.08
N VAL A 303 -6.59 12.40 6.39
CA VAL A 303 -5.29 11.99 6.96
C VAL A 303 -4.91 10.58 6.51
N TRP A 304 -5.88 9.66 6.39
CA TRP A 304 -5.64 8.33 5.82
C TRP A 304 -5.11 8.45 4.39
N VAL A 305 -5.82 9.12 3.48
CA VAL A 305 -5.37 9.31 2.08
C VAL A 305 -4.00 9.99 2.03
N TRP A 306 -3.77 11.01 2.86
CA TRP A 306 -2.48 11.69 2.92
C TRP A 306 -1.34 10.76 3.39
N ALA A 307 -1.60 9.90 4.36
CA ALA A 307 -0.65 8.89 4.80
C ALA A 307 -0.36 7.87 3.71
N THR A 308 -1.39 7.35 3.03
CA THR A 308 -1.23 6.42 1.90
C THR A 308 -0.45 7.07 0.76
N ALA A 309 -0.83 8.28 0.34
CA ALA A 309 -0.15 9.02 -0.72
C ALA A 309 1.31 9.35 -0.38
N SER A 310 1.67 9.45 0.90
CA SER A 310 3.05 9.75 1.31
C SER A 310 4.06 8.68 0.92
N PHE A 311 3.63 7.47 0.56
CA PHE A 311 4.51 6.43 0.00
C PHE A 311 4.85 6.64 -1.48
N GLY A 312 4.11 7.47 -2.21
CA GLY A 312 4.29 7.63 -3.66
C GLY A 312 4.12 6.30 -4.39
N LEU A 313 5.12 5.90 -5.18
CA LEU A 313 5.13 4.64 -5.93
C LEU A 313 5.39 3.39 -5.07
N ARG A 314 5.59 3.53 -3.76
CA ARG A 314 6.14 2.48 -2.88
C ARG A 314 5.10 1.86 -1.94
N TRP A 315 3.84 2.28 -2.01
CA TRP A 315 2.81 1.77 -1.10
C TRP A 315 2.62 0.26 -1.29
N SER A 316 2.63 -0.52 -0.20
CA SER A 316 2.35 -1.95 -0.24
C SER A 316 2.20 -2.54 1.16
N ASN A 317 1.39 -3.58 1.29
CA ASN A 317 1.33 -4.37 2.52
C ASN A 317 2.55 -5.31 2.64
N LEU A 318 3.03 -5.55 3.87
CA LEU A 318 4.01 -6.61 4.18
C LEU A 318 5.36 -6.51 3.45
N THR A 319 5.74 -5.33 2.95
CA THR A 319 7.02 -5.13 2.26
C THR A 319 7.82 -3.99 2.84
N ASN A 320 9.14 -4.12 2.87
CA ASN A 320 10.05 -3.01 3.04
C ASN A 320 10.49 -2.51 1.66
N ARG A 321 10.23 -1.24 1.39
CA ARG A 321 10.66 -0.52 0.17
C ARG A 321 11.38 0.80 0.51
N GLY A 322 11.90 0.88 1.73
CA GLY A 322 12.53 2.04 2.30
C GLY A 322 11.61 2.88 3.20
N VAL A 323 12.23 3.68 4.06
CA VAL A 323 11.56 4.39 5.17
C VAL A 323 10.98 5.73 4.71
N VAL A 324 9.68 5.90 4.92
CA VAL A 324 8.96 7.16 4.68
C VAL A 324 8.95 7.99 5.96
N THR A 325 9.52 9.20 5.89
CA THR A 325 9.57 10.15 7.03
C THR A 325 8.95 11.51 6.70
N CYS A 326 8.31 11.63 5.53
CA CYS A 326 7.59 12.83 5.09
C CYS A 326 6.07 12.71 5.29
N GLY A 327 5.32 13.77 4.94
CA GLY A 327 3.87 13.79 5.16
C GLY A 327 3.52 13.64 6.64
N PRO A 328 2.46 12.86 6.99
CA PRO A 328 2.06 12.67 8.39
C PRO A 328 3.01 11.76 9.17
N TYR A 329 3.87 11.00 8.49
CA TYR A 329 4.89 10.16 9.14
C TYR A 329 5.95 10.98 9.90
N ARG A 330 6.06 12.29 9.66
CA ARG A 330 6.96 13.14 10.47
C ARG A 330 6.56 13.20 11.96
N TRP A 331 5.30 12.86 12.27
CA TRP A 331 4.72 13.02 13.60
C TRP A 331 4.40 11.71 14.31
N MET A 332 4.13 10.63 13.58
CA MET A 332 3.85 9.31 14.16
C MET A 332 4.19 8.20 13.18
N LYS A 333 4.44 6.99 13.70
CA LYS A 333 4.82 5.82 12.89
C LYS A 333 3.69 5.31 12.00
N HIS A 334 2.45 5.35 12.49
CA HIS A 334 1.29 4.72 11.84
C HIS A 334 0.09 5.68 11.71
N PRO A 335 0.25 6.83 11.02
CA PRO A 335 -0.85 7.78 10.84
C PRO A 335 -2.00 7.19 10.02
N ASP A 336 -1.68 6.29 9.07
CA ASP A 336 -2.65 5.56 8.28
C ASP A 336 -3.56 4.70 9.19
N TYR A 337 -2.99 3.80 9.99
CA TYR A 337 -3.79 2.93 10.86
C TYR A 337 -4.60 3.69 11.92
N MET A 338 -4.03 4.74 12.52
CA MET A 338 -4.76 5.58 13.48
C MET A 338 -5.98 6.23 12.83
N SER A 339 -5.80 6.83 11.66
CA SER A 339 -6.89 7.51 10.95
C SER A 339 -7.95 6.55 10.42
N LYS A 340 -7.55 5.36 9.92
CA LYS A 340 -8.46 4.25 9.58
C LYS A 340 -9.35 3.85 10.76
N VAL A 341 -8.76 3.62 11.93
CA VAL A 341 -9.51 3.20 13.12
C VAL A 341 -10.47 4.31 13.58
N CYS A 342 -10.03 5.57 13.62
CA CYS A 342 -10.92 6.70 13.92
C CYS A 342 -12.10 6.77 12.94
N PHE A 343 -11.83 6.62 11.64
CA PHE A 343 -12.86 6.60 10.61
C PHE A 343 -13.84 5.43 10.79
N PHE A 344 -13.37 4.24 11.15
CA PHE A 344 -14.24 3.09 11.43
C PHE A 344 -15.12 3.30 12.67
N TRP A 345 -14.60 3.90 13.75
CA TRP A 345 -15.42 4.29 14.89
C TRP A 345 -16.50 5.29 14.51
N LEU A 346 -16.19 6.29 13.69
CA LEU A 346 -17.14 7.31 13.23
C LEU A 346 -18.18 6.77 12.25
N THR A 347 -17.83 5.76 11.43
CA THR A 347 -18.75 5.15 10.45
C THR A 347 -19.58 4.01 11.02
N SER A 348 -19.15 3.39 12.12
CA SER A 348 -19.95 2.39 12.86
C SER A 348 -20.84 3.03 13.92
N ALA A 349 -20.33 4.05 14.63
CA ALA A 349 -21.03 4.77 15.71
C ALA A 349 -21.90 3.88 16.63
N PRO A 350 -21.40 2.70 17.10
CA PRO A 350 -22.29 1.64 17.59
C PRO A 350 -23.07 2.04 18.85
N PHE A 351 -22.57 3.00 19.62
CA PHE A 351 -23.16 3.53 20.85
C PHE A 351 -24.21 4.63 20.61
N LEU A 352 -24.34 5.14 19.38
CA LEU A 352 -25.36 6.14 19.02
C LEU A 352 -26.52 5.52 18.23
N ALA A 353 -26.34 4.30 17.71
CA ALA A 353 -27.34 3.63 16.88
C ALA A 353 -28.61 3.29 17.68
N ASP A 354 -29.78 3.61 17.13
CA ASP A 354 -31.08 3.28 17.70
C ASP A 354 -31.42 1.79 17.49
N VAL A 355 -30.72 0.94 18.25
CA VAL A 355 -30.82 -0.52 18.22
C VAL A 355 -30.80 -1.07 19.65
N PRO A 356 -31.23 -2.33 19.88
CA PRO A 356 -31.17 -2.93 21.21
C PRO A 356 -29.77 -2.83 21.83
N VAL A 357 -29.70 -2.57 23.14
CA VAL A 357 -28.43 -2.39 23.87
C VAL A 357 -27.45 -3.54 23.66
N GLN A 358 -27.95 -4.77 23.52
CA GLN A 358 -27.12 -5.94 23.25
C GLN A 358 -26.39 -5.83 21.90
N THR A 359 -27.05 -5.29 20.88
CA THR A 359 -26.46 -5.02 19.57
C THR A 359 -25.39 -3.94 19.67
N GLN A 360 -25.65 -2.86 20.43
CA GLN A 360 -24.66 -1.81 20.66
C GLN A 360 -23.40 -2.35 21.36
N ILE A 361 -23.56 -3.19 22.39
CA ILE A 361 -22.46 -3.84 23.10
C ILE A 361 -21.67 -4.74 22.16
N ALA A 362 -22.36 -5.60 21.39
CA ALA A 362 -21.71 -6.51 20.45
C ALA A 362 -20.92 -5.75 19.37
N ALA A 363 -21.51 -4.71 18.76
CA ALA A 363 -20.84 -3.90 17.75
C ALA A 363 -19.66 -3.09 18.33
N THR A 364 -19.78 -2.61 19.57
CA THR A 364 -18.68 -1.94 20.28
C THR A 364 -17.54 -2.91 20.57
N ALA A 365 -17.83 -4.13 21.00
CA ALA A 365 -16.82 -5.18 21.16
C ALA A 365 -16.15 -5.52 19.81
N GLY A 366 -16.92 -5.58 18.72
CA GLY A 366 -16.40 -5.73 17.37
C GLY A 366 -15.42 -4.61 16.98
N MET A 367 -15.76 -3.35 17.27
CA MET A 367 -14.88 -2.21 17.06
C MET A 367 -13.60 -2.22 17.90
N ILE A 368 -13.65 -2.73 19.14
CA ILE A 368 -12.45 -2.96 19.96
C ILE A 368 -11.57 -4.01 19.28
N VAL A 369 -12.13 -5.12 18.80
CA VAL A 369 -11.37 -6.15 18.07
C VAL A 369 -10.72 -5.58 16.82
N VAL A 370 -11.43 -4.79 16.01
CA VAL A 370 -10.87 -4.08 14.85
C VAL A 370 -9.68 -3.20 15.26
N THR A 371 -9.82 -2.44 16.34
CA THR A 371 -8.74 -1.61 16.88
C THR A 371 -7.51 -2.44 17.26
N MET A 372 -7.72 -3.58 17.92
CA MET A 372 -6.65 -4.51 18.30
C MET A 372 -5.96 -5.15 17.10
N ILE A 373 -6.70 -5.47 16.03
CA ILE A 373 -6.12 -5.99 14.77
C ILE A 373 -5.16 -4.96 14.16
N TYR A 374 -5.56 -3.69 14.06
CA TYR A 374 -4.70 -2.62 13.53
C TYR A 374 -3.50 -2.33 14.44
N PHE A 375 -3.68 -2.43 15.76
CA PHE A 375 -2.55 -2.37 16.69
C PHE A 375 -1.56 -3.52 16.46
N GLY A 376 -2.06 -4.74 16.27
CA GLY A 376 -1.25 -5.91 15.91
C GLY A 376 -0.47 -5.69 14.60
N ARG A 377 -1.14 -5.17 13.56
CA ARG A 377 -0.50 -4.79 12.29
C ARG A 377 0.65 -3.81 12.50
N ALA A 378 0.40 -2.72 13.20
CA ALA A 378 1.41 -1.71 13.52
C ALA A 378 2.66 -2.32 14.18
N LYS A 379 2.47 -3.24 15.14
CA LYS A 379 3.58 -3.91 15.84
C LYS A 379 4.33 -4.92 14.98
N THR A 380 3.63 -5.69 14.16
CA THR A 380 4.29 -6.63 13.23
C THR A 380 5.05 -5.93 12.11
N GLU A 381 4.58 -4.77 11.68
CA GLU A 381 5.26 -3.92 10.71
C GLU A 381 6.48 -3.24 11.33
N GLU A 382 6.37 -2.73 12.57
CA GLU A 382 7.51 -2.22 13.35
C GLU A 382 8.61 -3.29 13.47
N LEU A 383 8.24 -4.54 13.77
CA LEU A 383 9.17 -5.64 13.89
C LEU A 383 9.93 -5.91 12.58
N HIS A 384 9.22 -6.01 11.45
CA HIS A 384 9.83 -6.24 10.14
C HIS A 384 10.68 -5.06 9.68
N MET A 385 10.17 -3.84 9.84
CA MET A 385 10.90 -2.63 9.45
C MET A 385 12.14 -2.37 10.32
N SER A 386 12.22 -2.94 11.52
CA SER A 386 13.40 -2.86 12.39
C SER A 386 14.66 -3.50 11.80
N GLU A 387 14.52 -4.31 10.74
CA GLU A 387 15.65 -4.79 9.94
C GLU A 387 16.40 -3.65 9.23
N ASP A 388 15.72 -2.51 8.98
CA ASP A 388 16.30 -1.31 8.39
C ASP A 388 16.84 -0.36 9.49
N PRO A 389 18.15 -0.09 9.54
CA PRO A 389 18.72 0.85 10.51
C PRO A 389 18.09 2.25 10.45
N ASP A 390 17.61 2.69 9.28
CA ASP A 390 16.92 3.98 9.15
C ASP A 390 15.59 3.96 9.89
N TYR A 391 14.87 2.84 9.86
CA TYR A 391 13.61 2.72 10.57
C TYR A 391 13.83 2.76 12.08
N VAL A 392 14.86 2.07 12.58
CA VAL A 392 15.22 2.09 14.01
C VAL A 392 15.50 3.52 14.48
N ARG A 393 16.31 4.27 13.72
CA ARG A 393 16.61 5.69 14.03
C ARG A 393 15.35 6.56 14.00
N TYR A 394 14.50 6.35 13.00
CA TYR A 394 13.24 7.07 12.84
C TYR A 394 12.27 6.79 14.00
N ALA A 395 12.02 5.52 14.31
CA ALA A 395 11.09 5.07 15.33
C ALA A 395 11.54 5.49 16.74
N ALA A 396 12.84 5.37 17.05
CA ALA A 396 13.40 5.83 18.31
C ALA A 396 13.30 7.36 18.47
N ALA A 397 13.52 8.13 17.39
CA ALA A 397 13.37 9.58 17.43
C ALA A 397 11.91 10.00 17.74
N LEU A 398 10.93 9.27 17.23
CA LEU A 398 9.51 9.57 17.47
C LEU A 398 9.04 9.27 18.90
N ASN A 399 9.77 8.48 19.68
CA ASN A 399 9.44 8.27 21.09
C ASN A 399 9.46 9.58 21.90
N THR A 400 10.33 10.53 21.54
CA THR A 400 10.51 11.78 22.30
C THR A 400 9.85 12.99 21.65
N ARG A 401 9.70 12.99 20.32
CA ARG A 401 9.23 14.15 19.54
C ARG A 401 7.96 13.92 18.72
N GLY A 402 7.44 12.70 18.67
CA GLY A 402 6.21 12.38 17.96
C GLY A 402 4.96 12.87 18.72
N LEU A 403 3.81 12.88 18.04
CA LEU A 403 2.51 13.24 18.65
C LEU A 403 2.14 12.32 19.82
N CYS A 404 2.55 11.06 19.76
CA CYS A 404 2.32 10.08 20.82
C CYS A 404 3.38 10.12 21.94
N ALA A 405 4.37 11.01 21.88
CA ALA A 405 5.43 11.09 22.89
C ALA A 405 4.90 11.32 24.32
N PRO A 406 3.86 12.18 24.57
CA PRO A 406 3.27 12.29 25.91
C PRO A 406 2.69 10.97 26.40
N LEU A 407 1.99 10.23 25.54
CA LEU A 407 1.43 8.91 25.86
C LEU A 407 2.53 7.90 26.20
N TYR A 408 3.63 7.90 25.45
CA TYR A 408 4.78 7.02 25.73
C TYR A 408 5.49 7.35 27.04
N ARG A 409 5.44 8.60 27.51
CA ARG A 409 5.95 8.96 28.84
C ARG A 409 5.05 8.43 29.96
N MET A 410 3.73 8.41 29.74
CA MET A 410 2.76 7.87 30.69
C MET A 410 2.76 6.33 30.70
N LEU A 411 2.92 5.72 29.53
CA LEU A 411 2.91 4.27 29.32
C LEU A 411 4.17 3.85 28.52
N PRO A 412 5.33 3.69 29.18
CA PRO A 412 6.59 3.37 28.52
C PRO A 412 6.57 2.08 27.69
N THR A 413 5.69 1.13 28.03
CA THR A 413 5.49 -0.13 27.29
C THR A 413 4.98 0.06 25.86
N LEU A 414 4.35 1.21 25.56
CA LEU A 414 3.87 1.53 24.21
C LEU A 414 4.96 2.15 23.33
N ALA A 415 6.03 2.69 23.94
CA ALA A 415 7.15 3.27 23.23
C ALA A 415 7.82 2.22 22.34
N TYR A 416 8.43 2.67 21.23
CA TYR A 416 9.22 1.79 20.40
C TYR A 416 10.47 1.33 21.16
N SER A 417 10.74 0.02 21.14
CA SER A 417 12.02 -0.56 21.53
C SER A 417 12.58 -1.33 20.35
N ALA A 418 13.85 -1.12 20.03
CA ALA A 418 14.51 -1.86 18.97
C ALA A 418 14.61 -3.34 19.39
N PRO A 419 14.20 -4.29 18.54
CA PRO A 419 14.36 -5.71 18.83
C PRO A 419 15.83 -6.12 18.77
N ASP A 420 16.21 -7.18 19.51
CA ASP A 420 17.62 -7.56 19.72
C ASP A 420 18.39 -7.81 18.41
N HIS A 421 17.74 -8.41 17.41
CA HIS A 421 18.35 -8.65 16.09
C HIS A 421 18.69 -7.34 15.34
N ALA A 422 17.91 -6.28 15.53
CA ALA A 422 18.17 -4.97 14.94
C ALA A 422 19.39 -4.29 15.57
N LEU A 423 19.64 -4.53 16.87
CA LEU A 423 20.83 -4.03 17.56
C LEU A 423 22.11 -4.68 17.01
N HIS A 424 22.04 -5.95 16.57
CA HIS A 424 23.16 -6.65 15.95
C HIS A 424 23.40 -6.25 14.48
N ALA A 425 22.35 -5.99 13.70
CA ALA A 425 22.47 -5.59 12.29
C ALA A 425 23.20 -4.25 12.09
N VAL A 426 23.05 -3.30 13.03
CA VAL A 426 23.77 -2.02 13.03
C VAL A 426 25.30 -2.19 13.08
N SER A 427 25.80 -3.35 13.51
CA SER A 427 27.24 -3.65 13.64
C SER A 427 27.90 -4.22 12.37
N LYS A 428 27.15 -4.59 11.33
CA LYS A 428 27.68 -5.15 10.06
C LYS A 428 26.95 -4.59 8.83
N PRO A 429 27.49 -3.55 8.17
CA PRO A 429 26.83 -2.85 7.05
C PRO A 429 26.67 -3.64 5.74
N ASP A 430 27.41 -4.73 5.55
CA ASP A 430 27.61 -5.33 4.23
C ASP A 430 26.59 -6.40 3.82
N ASN A 431 25.66 -6.78 4.70
CA ASN A 431 24.61 -7.74 4.38
C ASN A 431 23.35 -7.02 3.92
N CYS A 432 23.42 -6.30 2.79
CA CYS A 432 22.20 -5.94 2.08
C CYS A 432 21.64 -7.25 1.49
N PRO A 433 20.47 -7.74 1.92
CA PRO A 433 19.90 -8.96 1.35
C PRO A 433 19.73 -8.76 -0.16
N VAL A 434 20.04 -9.81 -0.92
CA VAL A 434 19.74 -9.87 -2.36
C VAL A 434 18.31 -9.38 -2.55
N ALA A 435 18.15 -8.22 -3.18
CA ALA A 435 16.85 -7.59 -3.31
C ALA A 435 15.90 -8.55 -4.02
N ALA A 436 14.68 -8.66 -3.48
CA ALA A 436 13.71 -9.67 -3.88
C ALA A 436 13.38 -9.62 -5.39
N GLU A 437 13.35 -8.42 -5.98
CA GLU A 437 12.95 -8.17 -7.37
C GLU A 437 13.94 -7.34 -8.16
#